data_AF-B4EDC9-F1
#
_entry.id   AF-B4EDC9-F1
#
_cell.length_a   1.000
_cell.length_b   1.000
_cell.length_c   1.000
_cell.angle_alpha   90.00
_cell.angle_beta   90.00
_cell.angle_gamma   90.00
#
_symmetry.space_group_name_H-M   'P 1'
#
loop_
_entity.id
_entity.type
_entity.pdbx_description
1 polymer ?
#
loop_
_entity_poly.entity_id
_entity_poly.type
_entity_poly.pdbx_seq_one_letter_code
_entity_poly.pdbx_strand_id
1 'polypeptide(L)'
;MCKQARARLSVELGPLKREWDAYCAQRGLTPSEGLRQFVAKVIANATNQPQPHQPLPPRQGPCKQIGIALTHAELARVKSAAYLDGFTANRWIVALIRAYLTDEPQLGNRELTLLAESNQQLAVIRRQLGELARHVNATGCIDGLDGEQIRATIDAHLRTVAKLLRRNLDRWSR
;
A
#
# COMPACT_ATOMS: atom_id res chain seq x y z
N MET A 1 6.79 -30.92 7.03
CA MET A 1 7.50 -29.65 7.29
C MET A 1 8.98 -29.85 6.99
N CYS A 2 9.48 -29.43 5.83
CA CYS A 2 10.91 -29.50 5.54
C CYS A 2 11.62 -28.38 6.29
N LYS A 3 12.44 -28.74 7.29
CA LYS A 3 13.38 -27.82 7.94
C LYS A 3 14.24 -27.20 6.83
N GLN A 4 14.11 -25.89 6.61
CA GLN A 4 14.97 -25.17 5.69
C GLN A 4 16.41 -25.32 6.22
N ALA A 5 17.25 -26.06 5.49
CA ALA A 5 18.62 -26.31 5.90
C ALA A 5 19.32 -24.96 6.07
N ARG A 6 19.96 -24.75 7.23
CA ARG A 6 20.76 -23.55 7.48
C ARG A 6 21.99 -23.60 6.57
N ALA A 7 21.90 -23.03 5.38
CA ALA A 7 23.04 -22.81 4.50
C ALA A 7 23.93 -21.74 5.15
N ARG A 8 25.16 -22.12 5.52
CA ARG A 8 26.14 -21.22 6.14
C ARG A 8 27.16 -20.81 5.08
N LEU A 9 27.39 -19.52 4.98
CA LEU A 9 28.45 -18.92 4.16
C LEU A 9 29.47 -18.30 5.12
N SER A 10 30.71 -18.78 5.10
CA SER A 10 31.82 -18.13 5.81
C SER A 10 32.51 -17.19 4.84
N VAL A 11 32.61 -15.90 5.18
CA VAL A 11 33.19 -14.86 4.31
C VAL A 11 34.31 -14.17 5.07
N GLU A 12 35.48 -14.11 4.45
CA GLU A 12 36.59 -13.31 4.94
C GLU A 12 36.47 -11.87 4.45
N LEU A 13 36.18 -10.94 5.37
CA LEU A 13 36.06 -9.52 5.06
C LEU A 13 37.38 -8.75 5.26
N GLY A 14 38.41 -9.39 5.80
CA GLY A 14 39.72 -8.77 6.05
C GLY A 14 39.60 -7.43 6.80
N PRO A 15 40.27 -6.35 6.33
CA PRO A 15 40.24 -5.03 6.99
C PRO A 15 38.86 -4.37 6.96
N LEU A 16 38.00 -4.71 5.99
CA LEU A 16 36.65 -4.15 5.83
C LEU A 16 35.69 -4.61 6.93
N LYS A 17 36.05 -5.63 7.72
CA LYS A 17 35.21 -6.12 8.83
C LYS A 17 34.88 -5.01 9.83
N ARG A 18 35.84 -4.13 10.15
CA ARG A 18 35.63 -3.03 11.12
C ARG A 18 34.62 -2.01 10.61
N GLU A 19 34.74 -1.62 9.34
CA GLU A 19 33.81 -0.70 8.70
C GLU A 19 32.41 -1.31 8.56
N TRP A 20 32.36 -2.61 8.25
CA TRP A 20 31.12 -3.37 8.17
C TRP A 20 30.40 -3.51 9.51
N ASP A 21 31.13 -3.82 10.58
CA ASP A 21 30.59 -3.90 11.93
C ASP A 21 30.06 -2.52 12.38
N ALA A 22 30.78 -1.44 12.08
CA ALA A 22 30.33 -0.07 12.36
C ALA A 22 29.05 0.28 11.58
N TYR A 23 28.99 -0.07 10.29
CA TYR A 23 27.80 0.13 9.45
C TYR A 23 26.58 -0.64 9.98
N CYS A 24 26.77 -1.89 10.41
CA CYS A 24 25.70 -2.71 10.96
C CYS A 24 25.24 -2.19 12.34
N ALA A 25 26.16 -1.78 13.20
CA ALA A 25 25.86 -1.22 14.52
C ALA A 25 25.05 0.08 14.43
N GLN A 26 25.40 0.99 13.50
CA GLN A 26 24.63 2.22 13.26
C GLN A 26 23.19 1.95 12.83
N ARG A 27 22.90 0.79 12.25
CA ARG A 27 21.56 0.39 11.77
C ARG A 27 20.85 -0.59 12.68
N GLY A 28 21.44 -0.93 13.84
CA GLY A 28 20.89 -1.91 14.77
C GLY A 28 20.80 -3.34 14.21
N LEU A 29 21.62 -3.66 13.20
CA LEU A 29 21.63 -4.97 12.54
C LEU A 29 22.81 -5.81 13.05
N THR A 30 22.61 -7.12 13.12
CA THR A 30 23.75 -8.04 13.31
C THR A 30 24.59 -8.10 12.01
N PRO A 31 25.91 -8.34 12.08
CA PRO A 31 26.75 -8.42 10.87
C PRO A 31 26.27 -9.46 9.86
N SER A 32 25.72 -10.58 10.36
CA SER A 32 25.10 -11.62 9.53
C SER A 32 23.79 -11.19 8.89
N GLU A 33 23.00 -10.35 9.57
CA GLU A 33 21.73 -9.85 9.07
C GLU A 33 21.92 -8.73 8.05
N GLY A 34 22.86 -7.82 8.30
CA GLY A 34 23.33 -6.88 7.30
C GLY A 34 23.82 -7.60 6.04
N LEU A 35 24.57 -8.70 6.19
CA LEU A 35 25.14 -9.41 5.04
C LEU A 35 24.04 -10.11 4.24
N ARG A 36 23.07 -10.72 4.94
CA ARG A 36 21.87 -11.28 4.29
C ARG A 36 21.09 -10.22 3.52
N GLN A 37 20.88 -9.04 4.10
CA GLN A 37 20.18 -7.95 3.41
C GLN A 37 20.96 -7.43 2.21
N PHE A 38 22.29 -7.29 2.34
CA PHE A 38 23.15 -6.84 1.25
C PHE A 38 23.14 -7.83 0.09
N VAL A 39 23.41 -9.11 0.36
CA VAL A 39 23.38 -10.18 -0.65
C VAL A 39 22.01 -10.29 -1.29
N ALA A 40 20.92 -10.23 -0.51
CA ALA A 40 19.56 -10.25 -1.05
C ALA A 40 19.29 -9.07 -1.99
N LYS A 41 19.74 -7.85 -1.65
CA LYS A 41 19.61 -6.68 -2.53
C LYS A 41 20.42 -6.81 -3.81
N VAL A 42 21.66 -7.28 -3.71
CA VAL A 42 22.54 -7.48 -4.88
C VAL A 42 21.95 -8.55 -5.81
N ILE A 43 21.47 -9.67 -5.26
CA ILE A 43 20.82 -10.72 -6.04
C ILE A 43 19.52 -10.21 -6.67
N ALA A 44 18.67 -9.51 -5.91
CA ALA A 44 17.41 -8.98 -6.43
C ALA A 44 17.64 -8.00 -7.59
N ASN A 45 18.65 -7.13 -7.48
CA ASN A 45 19.06 -6.22 -8.56
C ASN A 45 19.60 -6.98 -9.78
N ALA A 46 20.37 -8.05 -9.58
CA ALA A 46 20.92 -8.85 -10.68
C ALA A 46 19.88 -9.74 -11.38
N THR A 47 18.83 -10.16 -10.67
CA THR A 47 17.79 -11.07 -11.17
C THR A 47 16.52 -10.37 -11.63
N ASN A 48 16.47 -9.03 -11.62
CA ASN A 48 15.24 -8.26 -11.83
C ASN A 48 14.06 -8.84 -11.05
N GLN A 49 14.31 -9.32 -9.83
CA GLN A 49 13.23 -9.83 -9.00
C GLN A 49 12.24 -8.69 -8.70
N PRO A 50 10.93 -8.98 -8.66
CA PRO A 50 9.91 -8.03 -8.24
C PRO A 50 10.37 -7.25 -7.02
N GLN A 51 10.58 -5.94 -7.18
CA GLN A 51 10.71 -5.05 -6.04
C GLN A 51 9.44 -5.19 -5.19
N PRO A 52 9.54 -5.00 -3.85
CA PRO A 52 8.43 -5.21 -2.93
C PRO A 52 7.12 -4.55 -3.41
N HIS A 53 7.24 -3.35 -4.03
CA HIS A 53 6.19 -2.49 -4.56
C HIS A 53 5.56 -2.94 -5.89
N GLN A 54 5.49 -4.24 -6.16
CA GLN A 54 4.70 -4.73 -7.30
C GLN A 54 3.27 -5.09 -6.90
N PRO A 55 2.29 -4.93 -7.81
CA PRO A 55 0.92 -5.37 -7.58
C PRO A 55 0.91 -6.87 -7.26
N LEU A 56 0.53 -7.22 -6.03
CA LEU A 56 0.32 -8.62 -5.68
C LEU A 56 -0.84 -9.18 -6.52
N PRO A 57 -0.69 -10.37 -7.13
CA PRO A 57 -1.79 -11.02 -7.83
C PRO A 57 -2.97 -11.24 -6.87
N PRO A 58 -4.20 -11.32 -7.40
CA PRO A 58 -5.37 -11.65 -6.59
C PRO A 58 -5.12 -12.96 -5.83
N ARG A 59 -5.73 -13.08 -4.65
CA ARG A 59 -5.56 -14.24 -3.76
C ARG A 59 -5.98 -15.50 -4.53
N GLN A 60 -5.00 -16.31 -4.95
CA GLN A 60 -5.22 -17.58 -5.64
C GLN A 60 -4.65 -18.72 -4.80
N GLY A 61 -5.48 -19.72 -4.50
CA GLY A 61 -5.08 -20.93 -3.80
C GLY A 61 -5.17 -20.88 -2.26
N PRO A 62 -4.79 -21.99 -1.59
CA PRO A 62 -4.91 -22.15 -0.14
C PRO A 62 -3.99 -21.19 0.61
N CYS A 63 -4.52 -20.57 1.65
CA CYS A 63 -3.79 -19.58 2.43
C CYS A 63 -2.83 -20.25 3.40
N LYS A 64 -1.57 -19.79 3.39
CA LYS A 64 -0.60 -20.16 4.41
C LYS A 64 -0.82 -19.31 5.65
N GLN A 65 -0.99 -19.95 6.79
CA GLN A 65 -1.12 -19.27 8.08
C GLN A 65 0.26 -19.09 8.70
N ILE A 66 0.55 -17.86 9.11
CA ILE A 66 1.73 -17.52 9.91
C ILE A 66 1.24 -17.33 11.34
N GLY A 67 1.76 -18.11 12.28
CA GLY A 67 1.53 -17.91 13.70
C GLY A 67 2.41 -16.77 14.20
N ILE A 68 1.79 -15.66 14.65
CA ILE A 68 2.49 -14.50 15.19
C ILE A 68 2.28 -14.49 16.70
N ALA A 69 3.37 -14.55 17.46
CA ALA A 69 3.33 -14.37 18.90
C ALA A 69 3.33 -12.87 19.22
N LEU A 70 2.31 -12.41 19.93
CA LEU A 70 2.19 -11.04 20.42
C LEU A 70 2.01 -11.07 21.93
N THR A 71 2.59 -10.11 22.63
CA THR A 71 2.28 -9.87 24.03
C THR A 71 0.84 -9.40 24.18
N HIS A 72 0.28 -9.48 25.40
CA HIS A 72 -1.08 -9.04 25.66
C HIS A 72 -1.30 -7.56 25.31
N ALA A 73 -0.32 -6.71 25.66
CA ALA A 73 -0.38 -5.27 25.37
C ALA A 73 -0.36 -4.97 23.87
N GLU A 74 0.48 -5.68 23.10
CA GLU A 74 0.53 -5.54 21.65
C GLU A 74 -0.79 -5.98 21.00
N LEU A 75 -1.34 -7.12 21.42
CA LEU A 75 -2.61 -7.62 20.89
C LEU A 75 -3.77 -6.65 21.16
N ALA A 76 -3.80 -6.02 22.35
CA ALA A 76 -4.80 -5.01 22.67
C ALA A 76 -4.70 -3.80 21.72
N ARG A 77 -3.49 -3.29 21.49
CA ARG A 77 -3.24 -2.18 20.55
C ARG A 77 -3.63 -2.53 19.11
N VAL A 78 -3.31 -3.76 18.67
CA VAL A 78 -3.71 -4.25 17.34
C VAL A 78 -5.23 -4.29 17.20
N LYS A 79 -5.96 -4.76 18.23
CA LYS A 79 -7.42 -4.78 18.20
C LYS A 79 -8.02 -3.38 18.13
N SER A 80 -7.49 -2.43 18.90
CA SER A 80 -7.95 -1.04 18.88
C SER A 80 -7.70 -0.39 17.52
N ALA A 81 -6.49 -0.54 16.95
CA ALA A 81 -6.17 -0.02 15.63
C ALA A 81 -7.06 -0.64 14.54
N ALA A 82 -7.23 -1.97 14.56
CA ALA A 82 -8.09 -2.67 13.63
C ALA A 82 -9.55 -2.17 13.70
N TYR A 83 -10.07 -1.92 14.90
CA TYR A 83 -11.42 -1.39 15.07
C TYR A 83 -11.60 0.01 14.44
N LEU A 84 -10.63 0.91 14.65
CA LEU A 84 -10.67 2.26 14.07
C LEU A 84 -10.66 2.22 12.54
N ASP A 85 -9.85 1.33 11.97
CA ASP A 85 -9.70 1.16 10.53
C ASP A 85 -10.82 0.28 9.92
N GLY A 86 -11.77 -0.21 10.72
CA GLY A 86 -12.91 -1.01 10.25
C GLY A 86 -12.55 -2.45 9.85
N PHE A 87 -11.52 -3.02 10.46
CA PHE A 87 -11.03 -4.37 10.24
C PHE A 87 -11.13 -5.24 11.49
N THR A 88 -11.14 -6.57 11.30
CA THR A 88 -10.77 -7.50 12.39
C THR A 88 -9.26 -7.52 12.58
N ALA A 89 -8.74 -7.82 13.77
CA ALA A 89 -7.29 -7.85 14.05
C ALA A 89 -6.45 -8.65 13.02
N ASN A 90 -6.86 -9.88 12.66
CA ASN A 90 -6.16 -10.67 11.65
C ASN A 90 -6.19 -10.00 10.27
N ARG A 91 -7.34 -9.47 9.87
CA ARG A 91 -7.53 -8.78 8.59
C ARG A 91 -6.69 -7.51 8.51
N TRP A 92 -6.58 -6.78 9.62
CA TRP A 92 -5.74 -5.60 9.75
C TRP A 92 -4.25 -5.92 9.59
N ILE A 93 -3.75 -6.98 10.23
CA ILE A 93 -2.36 -7.43 10.07
C ILE A 93 -2.07 -7.81 8.60
N VAL A 94 -2.99 -8.54 7.96
CA VAL A 94 -2.87 -8.90 6.54
C VAL A 94 -2.89 -7.64 5.65
N ALA A 95 -3.75 -6.67 5.95
CA ALA A 95 -3.81 -5.40 5.26
C ALA A 95 -2.49 -4.64 5.40
N LEU A 96 -1.93 -4.56 6.61
CA LEU A 96 -0.65 -3.89 6.86
C LEU A 96 0.50 -4.50 6.07
N ILE A 97 0.62 -5.85 6.09
CA ILE A 97 1.64 -6.56 5.31
C ILE A 97 1.47 -6.26 3.82
N ARG A 98 0.23 -6.24 3.31
CA ARG A 98 -0.05 -5.96 1.91
C ARG A 98 0.23 -4.51 1.53
N ALA A 99 -0.14 -3.55 2.38
CA ALA A 99 0.17 -2.14 2.18
C ALA A 99 1.69 -1.94 2.07
N TYR A 100 2.44 -2.54 3.00
CA TYR A 100 3.90 -2.48 3.00
C TYR A 100 4.53 -3.08 1.74
N LEU A 101 4.01 -4.22 1.27
CA LEU A 101 4.48 -4.82 0.04
C LEU A 101 4.07 -3.95 -1.16
N THR A 102 2.78 -3.78 -1.41
CA THR A 102 2.27 -3.20 -2.67
C THR A 102 2.36 -1.68 -2.78
N ASP A 103 2.67 -0.96 -1.71
CA ASP A 103 2.54 0.51 -1.59
C ASP A 103 1.12 1.03 -1.94
N GLU A 104 0.12 0.14 -1.81
CA GLU A 104 -1.29 0.48 -2.07
C GLU A 104 -2.07 0.60 -0.76
N PRO A 105 -2.90 1.64 -0.62
CA PRO A 105 -3.75 1.81 0.56
C PRO A 105 -4.76 0.65 0.65
N GLN A 106 -4.82 0.04 1.83
CA GLN A 106 -5.78 -1.02 2.14
C GLN A 106 -6.92 -0.40 2.95
N LEU A 107 -8.05 -0.17 2.29
CA LEU A 107 -9.19 0.50 2.90
C LEU A 107 -10.15 -0.49 3.55
N GLY A 108 -10.59 -0.17 4.75
CA GLY A 108 -11.63 -0.89 5.47
C GLY A 108 -13.03 -0.60 4.92
N ASN A 109 -14.02 -1.38 5.36
CA ASN A 109 -15.39 -1.22 4.85
C ASN A 109 -15.93 0.20 5.08
N ARG A 110 -15.66 0.79 6.26
CA ARG A 110 -16.08 2.15 6.59
C ARG A 110 -15.44 3.19 5.67
N GLU A 111 -14.13 3.09 5.45
CA GLU A 111 -13.39 4.01 4.60
C GLU A 111 -13.83 3.90 3.14
N LEU A 112 -14.08 2.68 2.66
CA LEU A 112 -14.62 2.44 1.32
C LEU A 112 -15.97 3.12 1.13
N THR A 113 -16.88 3.02 2.11
CA THR A 113 -18.18 3.69 2.06
C THR A 113 -18.03 5.21 2.04
N LEU A 114 -17.25 5.77 2.97
CA LEU A 114 -17.03 7.22 3.05
C LEU A 114 -16.40 7.78 1.77
N LEU A 115 -15.42 7.06 1.22
CA LEU A 115 -14.76 7.46 -0.02
C LEU A 115 -15.72 7.33 -1.22
N ALA A 116 -16.58 6.31 -1.26
CA ALA A 116 -17.60 6.17 -2.29
C ALA A 116 -18.64 7.31 -2.24
N GLU A 117 -19.12 7.67 -1.04
CA GLU A 117 -20.03 8.80 -0.83
C GLU A 117 -19.41 10.13 -1.24
N SER A 118 -18.16 10.38 -0.84
CA SER A 118 -17.41 11.59 -1.24
C SER A 118 -17.24 11.67 -2.76
N ASN A 119 -16.91 10.55 -3.41
CA ASN A 119 -16.75 10.48 -4.86
C ASN A 119 -18.09 10.71 -5.58
N GLN A 120 -19.21 10.25 -5.02
CA GLN A 120 -20.55 10.52 -5.54
C GLN A 120 -20.90 12.01 -5.45
N GLN A 121 -20.59 12.66 -4.33
CA GLN A 121 -20.80 14.11 -4.17
C GLN A 121 -19.99 14.93 -5.18
N LEU A 122 -18.72 14.57 -5.41
CA LEU A 122 -17.88 15.21 -6.42
C LEU A 122 -18.45 15.03 -7.84
N ALA A 123 -19.04 13.88 -8.16
CA ALA A 123 -19.70 13.66 -9.44
C ALA A 123 -20.94 14.56 -9.63
N VAL A 124 -21.69 14.83 -8.55
CA VAL A 124 -22.82 15.78 -8.58
C VAL A 124 -22.31 17.20 -8.81
N ILE A 125 -21.27 17.64 -8.08
CA ILE A 125 -20.66 18.97 -8.25
C ILE A 125 -20.17 19.14 -9.69
N ARG A 126 -19.48 18.14 -10.25
CA ARG A 126 -19.05 18.15 -11.65
C ARG A 126 -20.21 18.35 -12.62
N ARG A 127 -21.33 17.65 -12.40
CA ARG A 127 -22.52 17.79 -13.25
C ARG A 127 -23.10 19.19 -13.18
N GLN A 128 -23.24 19.74 -11.96
CA GLN A 128 -23.73 21.10 -11.74
C GLN A 128 -22.84 22.15 -12.42
N LEU A 129 -21.52 22.00 -12.33
CA LEU A 129 -20.56 22.86 -13.04
C LEU A 129 -20.76 22.78 -14.57
N GLY A 130 -21.06 21.59 -15.10
CA GLY A 130 -21.34 21.42 -16.52
C GLY A 130 -22.69 21.98 -16.98
N GLU A 131 -23.68 22.04 -16.11
CA GLU A 131 -24.96 22.73 -16.35
C GLU A 131 -24.74 24.25 -16.32
N LEU A 132 -24.07 24.78 -15.30
CA LEU A 132 -23.74 26.20 -15.19
C LEU A 132 -22.92 26.71 -16.38
N ALA A 133 -21.88 25.97 -16.79
CA ALA A 133 -21.07 26.34 -17.95
C ALA A 133 -21.90 26.42 -19.25
N ARG A 134 -22.86 25.50 -19.46
CA ARG A 134 -23.75 25.54 -20.63
C ARG A 134 -24.70 26.74 -20.60
N HIS A 135 -25.25 27.06 -19.43
CA HIS A 135 -26.11 28.22 -19.26
C HIS A 135 -25.34 29.53 -19.48
N VAL A 136 -24.15 29.65 -18.90
CA VAL A 136 -23.28 30.83 -19.02
C VAL A 136 -22.81 31.06 -20.46
N ASN A 137 -22.41 29.99 -21.16
CA ASN A 137 -22.01 30.07 -22.57
C ASN A 137 -23.19 30.46 -23.48
N ALA A 138 -24.42 30.08 -23.12
CA ALA A 138 -25.64 30.49 -23.84
C ALA A 138 -26.00 31.97 -23.63
N THR A 139 -25.58 32.58 -22.52
CA THR A 139 -25.80 34.01 -22.20
C THR A 139 -24.64 34.91 -22.68
N GLY A 140 -23.61 34.34 -23.32
CA GLY A 140 -22.53 35.08 -23.98
C GLY A 140 -21.53 35.77 -23.06
N CYS A 141 -21.41 35.34 -21.79
CA CYS A 141 -20.54 36.00 -20.82
C CYS A 141 -19.56 35.01 -20.18
N ILE A 142 -18.31 35.46 -20.00
CA ILE A 142 -17.19 34.84 -19.26
C ILE A 142 -16.20 34.03 -20.11
N ASP A 143 -15.25 34.78 -20.68
CA ASP A 143 -13.83 34.42 -20.71
C ASP A 143 -13.26 34.52 -19.29
N GLY A 144 -12.61 33.48 -18.75
CA GLY A 144 -11.72 33.62 -17.59
C GLY A 144 -11.81 32.58 -16.48
N LEU A 145 -12.82 31.69 -16.46
CA LEU A 145 -12.78 30.50 -15.61
C LEU A 145 -12.45 29.31 -16.50
N ASP A 146 -11.29 28.69 -16.26
CA ASP A 146 -10.85 27.46 -16.92
C ASP A 146 -11.67 26.25 -16.40
N GLY A 147 -13.00 26.34 -16.53
CA GLY A 147 -13.96 25.37 -16.02
C GLY A 147 -13.83 24.02 -16.71
N GLU A 148 -13.27 23.99 -17.91
CA GLU A 148 -12.89 22.76 -18.60
C GLU A 148 -11.71 22.07 -17.89
N GLN A 149 -10.66 22.81 -17.52
CA GLN A 149 -9.53 22.30 -16.73
C GLN A 149 -9.97 21.78 -15.36
N ILE A 150 -10.85 22.50 -14.65
CA ILE A 150 -11.39 22.05 -13.35
C ILE A 150 -12.20 20.76 -13.52
N ARG A 151 -13.07 20.69 -14.53
CA ARG A 151 -13.85 19.47 -14.81
C ARG A 151 -12.95 18.29 -15.20
N ALA A 152 -11.93 18.52 -16.00
CA ALA A 152 -10.96 17.48 -16.38
C ALA A 152 -10.19 16.95 -15.16
N THR A 153 -9.82 17.84 -14.25
CA THR A 153 -9.16 17.48 -12.98
C THR A 153 -10.08 16.64 -12.08
N ILE A 154 -11.34 17.06 -11.94
CA ILE A 154 -12.34 16.28 -11.18
C ILE A 154 -12.55 14.90 -11.82
N ASP A 155 -12.63 14.81 -13.14
CA ASP A 155 -12.78 13.53 -13.85
C ASP A 155 -11.59 12.59 -13.67
N ALA A 156 -10.37 13.13 -13.74
CA ALA A 156 -9.17 12.35 -13.45
C ALA A 156 -9.18 11.82 -12.02
N HIS A 157 -9.59 12.63 -11.05
CA HIS A 157 -9.72 12.23 -9.66
C HIS A 157 -10.79 11.15 -9.48
N LEU A 158 -12.01 11.36 -10.00
CA LEU A 158 -13.12 10.40 -9.92
C LEU A 158 -12.74 9.03 -10.48
N ARG A 159 -12.04 8.99 -11.62
CA ARG A 159 -11.55 7.74 -12.24
C ARG A 159 -10.50 7.04 -11.38
N THR A 160 -9.57 7.81 -10.81
CA THR A 160 -8.50 7.28 -9.95
C THR A 160 -9.09 6.65 -8.69
N VAL A 161 -10.01 7.36 -8.02
CA VAL A 161 -10.69 6.89 -6.82
C VAL A 161 -11.56 5.66 -7.14
N ALA A 162 -12.33 5.67 -8.22
CA ALA A 162 -13.13 4.52 -8.63
C ALA A 162 -12.29 3.27 -8.89
N LYS A 163 -11.10 3.42 -9.51
CA LYS A 163 -10.15 2.33 -9.71
C LYS A 163 -9.63 1.79 -8.37
N LEU A 164 -9.31 2.67 -7.43
CA LEU A 164 -8.83 2.30 -6.09
C LEU A 164 -9.91 1.58 -5.26
N LEU A 165 -11.16 2.07 -5.30
CA LEU A 165 -12.32 1.44 -4.66
C LEU A 165 -12.54 0.03 -5.21
N ARG A 166 -12.56 -0.13 -6.54
CA ARG A 166 -12.76 -1.44 -7.19
C ARG A 166 -11.66 -2.42 -6.82
N ARG A 167 -10.39 -1.99 -6.83
CA ARG A 167 -9.26 -2.84 -6.44
C ARG A 167 -9.32 -3.27 -4.97
N ASN A 168 -9.84 -2.43 -4.08
CA ASN A 168 -10.07 -2.81 -2.69
C ASN A 168 -11.26 -3.78 -2.57
N LEU A 169 -12.40 -3.50 -3.23
CA LEU A 169 -13.59 -4.36 -3.20
C LEU A 169 -13.34 -5.77 -3.75
N ASP A 170 -12.71 -5.89 -4.92
CA ASP A 170 -12.38 -7.18 -5.55
C ASP A 170 -11.48 -8.05 -4.65
N ARG A 171 -10.72 -7.43 -3.74
CA ARG A 171 -9.84 -8.12 -2.78
C ARG A 171 -10.58 -8.59 -1.53
N TRP A 172 -11.68 -7.93 -1.15
CA TRP A 172 -12.43 -8.21 0.08
C TRP A 172 -13.69 -9.05 -0.16
N SER A 173 -14.19 -9.14 -1.39
CA SER A 173 -15.40 -9.91 -1.71
C SER A 173 -15.21 -11.44 -1.73
N ARG A 174 -14.05 -11.96 -1.31
CA ARG A 174 -13.69 -13.40 -1.37
C ARG A 174 -13.02 -13.90 -0.11
#